data_AF-A0A1I6RDS6-F1
#
_entry.id   AF-A0A1I6RDS6-F1
#
_cell.length_a   1.000
_cell.length_b   1.000
_cell.length_c   1.000
_cell.angle_alpha   90.00
_cell.angle_beta   90.00
_cell.angle_gamma   90.00
#
_symmetry.space_group_name_H-M   'P 1'
#
loop_
_entity.id
_entity.type
_entity.pdbx_description
1 polymer ?
#
loop_
_entity_poly.entity_id
_entity_poly.type
_entity_poly.pdbx_seq_one_letter_code
_entity_poly.pdbx_strand_id
1 'polypeptide(L)' 'MFKFIKDHVATIDGIQIYPIISLSIFFVFFVALFWWVFTAKKEYIKKVSQFPLDNQENN' A
#
# COMPACT_ATOMS: atom_id res chain seq x y z
N MET A 1 -14.91 -19.18 27.29
CA MET A 1 -15.77 -18.83 26.12
C MET A 1 -15.08 -19.00 24.77
N PHE A 2 -13.78 -18.74 24.61
CA PHE A 2 -13.05 -18.88 23.33
C PHE A 2 -12.81 -20.30 22.78
N LYS A 3 -13.13 -21.34 23.55
CA LYS A 3 -12.80 -22.73 23.21
C LYS A 3 -13.61 -23.25 22.02
N PHE A 4 -14.90 -22.90 21.97
CA PHE A 4 -15.82 -23.35 20.90
C PHE A 4 -15.52 -22.79 19.51
N ILE A 5 -15.04 -21.54 19.43
CA ILE A 5 -14.69 -20.92 18.15
C ILE A 5 -13.41 -21.54 17.59
N LYS A 6 -12.39 -21.72 18.43
CA LYS A 6 -11.09 -22.31 18.05
C LYS A 6 -11.24 -23.72 17.47
N ASP A 7 -12.06 -24.57 18.09
CA ASP A 7 -12.25 -25.95 17.62
C ASP A 7 -12.98 -25.97 16.26
N HIS A 8 -13.93 -25.07 16.02
CA HIS A 8 -14.58 -24.95 14.72
C HIS A 8 -13.64 -24.40 13.64
N VAL A 9 -12.86 -23.35 13.92
CA VAL A 9 -11.92 -22.81 12.91
C VAL A 9 -10.75 -23.76 12.64
N ALA A 10 -10.33 -24.57 13.61
CA ALA A 10 -9.29 -25.58 13.41
C ALA A 10 -9.79 -26.80 12.60
N THR A 11 -11.09 -27.10 12.66
CA THR A 11 -11.71 -28.19 11.89
C THR A 11 -12.00 -27.79 10.44
N ILE A 12 -12.02 -26.49 10.13
CA ILE A 12 -12.13 -25.99 8.75
C ILE A 12 -10.79 -26.23 8.06
N ASP A 13 -10.69 -27.35 7.35
CA ASP A 13 -9.60 -27.63 6.45
C ASP A 13 -9.42 -26.46 5.47
N GLY A 14 -8.19 -25.93 5.41
CA GLY A 14 -7.86 -24.80 4.54
C GLY A 14 -8.03 -23.40 5.16
N ILE A 15 -8.45 -23.24 6.42
CA ILE A 15 -8.56 -21.90 7.05
C ILE A 15 -7.22 -21.12 7.04
N GLN A 16 -6.10 -21.83 7.04
CA GLN A 16 -4.75 -21.26 7.07
C GLN A 16 -4.37 -20.54 5.76
N ILE A 17 -5.10 -20.78 4.66
CA ILE A 17 -4.81 -20.12 3.39
C ILE A 17 -5.28 -18.66 3.38
N TYR A 18 -6.36 -18.34 4.11
CA TYR A 18 -6.93 -17.00 4.14
C TYR A 18 -5.97 -15.94 4.67
N PRO A 19 -5.22 -16.15 5.79
CA PRO A 19 -4.18 -15.22 6.23
C PRO A 19 -3.07 -15.00 5.20
N ILE A 20 -2.60 -16.06 4.53
CA ILE A 20 -1.50 -15.99 3.56
C ILE A 20 -1.94 -15.23 2.30
N ILE A 21 -3.14 -15.49 1.80
CA ILE A 21 -3.72 -14.79 0.65
C ILE A 21 -3.99 -13.32 1.00
N SER A 22 -4.57 -13.05 2.18
CA SER A 22 -4.82 -11.68 2.65
C SER A 22 -3.53 -10.86 2.70
N LEU A 23 -2.47 -11.44 3.29
CA LEU A 23 -1.15 -10.80 3.35
C LEU A 23 -0.56 -10.58 1.96
N SER A 24 -0.70 -11.57 1.07
CA SER A 24 -0.20 -11.48 -0.31
C SER A 24 -0.89 -10.38 -1.10
N ILE A 25 -2.22 -10.30 -1.05
CA ILE A 25 -3.01 -9.26 -1.73
C ILE A 25 -2.67 -7.89 -1.17
N PHE A 26 -2.60 -7.76 0.17
CA PHE A 26 -2.20 -6.51 0.82
C PHE A 26 -0.80 -6.08 0.37
N PHE A 27 0.17 -6.98 0.39
CA PHE A 27 1.53 -6.68 -0.03
C PHE A 27 1.61 -6.27 -1.51
N VAL A 28 0.97 -7.02 -2.41
CA VAL A 28 0.94 -6.71 -3.86
C VAL A 28 0.27 -5.37 -4.12
N PHE A 29 -0.82 -5.04 -3.41
CA PHE A 29 -1.47 -3.74 -3.51
C PHE A 29 -0.52 -2.60 -3.16
N PHE A 30 0.26 -2.73 -2.09
CA PHE A 30 1.26 -1.74 -1.71
C PHE A 30 2.39 -1.62 -2.75
N VAL A 31 2.88 -2.74 -3.30
CA VAL A 31 3.90 -2.72 -4.37
C VAL A 31 3.38 -1.97 -5.61
N ALA A 32 2.14 -2.24 -6.02
CA ALA A 32 1.51 -1.55 -7.14
C ALA A 32 1.32 -0.05 -6.86
N LEU A 33 0.92 0.32 -5.63
CA LEU A 33 0.84 1.72 -5.21
C LEU A 33 2.20 2.41 -5.28
N PHE A 34 3.28 1.77 -4.81
CA PHE A 34 4.62 2.35 -4.92
C PHE A 34 4.99 2.59 -6.38
N TRP A 35 4.75 1.62 -7.26
CA TRP A 35 5.00 1.77 -8.70
C TRP A 35 4.23 2.95 -9.30
N TRP A 36 2.96 3.11 -8.92
CA TRP A 36 2.11 4.20 -9.37
C TRP A 36 2.58 5.56 -8.84
N VAL A 37 2.94 5.64 -7.55
CA VAL A 37 3.46 6.86 -6.91
C VAL A 37 4.75 7.33 -7.58
N PHE A 38 5.71 6.44 -7.86
CA PHE A 38 6.96 6.82 -8.54
C PHE A 38 6.72 7.38 -9.95
N THR A 39 5.69 6.88 -10.64
CA THR A 39 5.30 7.38 -11.97
C THR A 39 4.60 8.75 -11.85
N ALA A 40 3.61 8.89 -10.97
CA ALA A 40 2.82 10.10 -10.78
C ALA A 40 3.65 11.29 -10.23
N LYS A 41 4.61 11.02 -9.33
CA LYS A 41 5.48 12.06 -8.77
C LYS A 41 6.29 12.80 -9.85
N LYS A 42 6.72 12.13 -10.92
CA LYS A 42 7.56 12.76 -11.96
C LYS A 42 6.81 13.82 -12.75
N GLU A 43 5.56 13.57 -13.12
CA GLU A 43 4.74 14.51 -13.87
C GLU A 43 4.32 15.71 -13.00
N TYR A 44 3.91 15.46 -11.76
CA TYR A 44 3.56 16.50 -10.80
C TYR A 44 4.75 17.41 -10.45
N ILE A 45 5.91 16.82 -10.14
CA ILE A 45 7.13 17.59 -9.83
C ILE A 45 7.60 18.38 -11.04
N LYS A 46 7.51 17.82 -12.26
CA LYS A 46 7.85 18.56 -13.47
C LYS A 46 6.94 19.78 -13.66
N LYS A 47 5.64 19.69 -13.33
CA LYS A 47 4.69 20.82 -13.45
C LYS A 47 4.88 21.89 -12.38
N VAL A 48 5.21 21.51 -11.15
CA VAL A 48 5.50 22.47 -10.06
C VAL A 48 6.90 23.07 -10.20
N SER A 49 7.87 22.35 -10.77
CA SER A 49 9.22 22.86 -11.04
C SER A 49 9.28 23.94 -12.13
N GLN A 50 8.22 24.12 -12.91
CA GLN A 50 8.09 25.19 -13.93
C GLN A 50 7.41 26.44 -13.38
N PHE A 51 6.75 26.33 -12.22
CA PHE A 51 6.43 27.53 -11.47
C PHE A 51 7.77 28.11 -11.03
N PRO A 52 8.06 29.36 -11.38
CA PRO A 52 9.26 30.01 -10.88
C PRO A 52 9.21 29.89 -9.36
N LEU A 53 10.15 29.13 -8.79
CA LEU A 53 10.47 29.28 -7.38
C LEU A 53 10.83 30.76 -7.27
N ASP A 54 10.03 31.53 -6.54
CA ASP A 54 10.40 32.86 -6.08
C ASP A 54 11.62 32.70 -5.15
N ASN A 55 12.76 32.38 -5.74
CA ASN A 55 14.09 32.61 -5.20
C ASN A 55 14.48 34.06 -5.51
N GLN A 56 13.53 34.98 -5.30
CA GLN A 56 13.83 36.40 -5.13
C GLN A 56 14.18 36.58 -3.65
N GLU A 57 15.30 35.95 -3.26
CA GLU A 57 15.99 36.35 -2.05
C GLU A 57 16.57 37.72 -2.33
N ASN A 58 16.01 38.71 -1.62
CA ASN A 58 16.32 40.12 -1.63
C ASN A 58 17.82 40.42 -1.88
N ASN A 59 18.10 41.22 -2.91
CA ASN A 59 19.00 42.39 -2.92
C ASN A 59 18.77 43.23 -4.17
#